data_AF-A0A9R1Q1Z1-F1
#
_entry.id   AF-A0A9R1Q1Z1-F1
#
_cell.length_a   1.000
_cell.length_b   1.000
_cell.length_c   1.000
_cell.angle_alpha   90.00
_cell.angle_beta   90.00
_cell.angle_gamma   90.00
#
_symmetry.space_group_name_H-M   'P 1'
#
loop_
_entity.id
_entity.type
_entity.pdbx_description
1 polymer ?
#
loop_
_entity_poly.entity_id
_entity_poly.type
_entity_poly.pdbx_seq_one_letter_code
_entity_poly.pdbx_strand_id
1 'polypeptide(L)'
;MLFSSLGAGRLAHEGGVMDMSCLPIFILLFLFPFSKSDDQLTQGKPLSPGDILISKDGVFALGFFSPANSNKSLYVGIWFYNIQESSRAIVWVANRNNPATTTSPATLAISVKSDLVLSDSEGRTLWMTKNNITADEDARASAVLLDTGNLVLRSPNGTVIWESFDHPTDTILPGMRFLLSYKGRVMGRLVAWKGPDDPSVGDFSFGLDPDLDMQMVTWHGDKLYCRISVWNGASVSGGTYPGNNSSVVYQTIVNTGDRFYLMYSVSDDSPYARIMLDYTGTMRLLTWNSYSSSWIATSERPSGGYGVYGSCGLFGYSDFTGATPTCQCLDGFEPDSMNSSRGCRRVEALKCGSKNHFLRLSGMKVPDRFLHIRNRSFDQCAAECSRNCSCTAYAYANLSSAGTLGDQTRCLVWTGELVDAWKTNNYGENLYIRLGDSPAGMDDITVWDQ
;
A
#
# COMPACT_ATOMS: atom_id res chain seq x y z
N MET A 1 2.86 -21.17 -42.66
CA MET A 1 2.70 -21.83 -43.97
C MET A 1 3.68 -22.98 -44.01
N LEU A 2 3.20 -24.22 -44.01
CA LEU A 2 4.02 -25.39 -44.32
C LEU A 2 4.01 -25.56 -45.84
N PHE A 3 5.19 -25.63 -46.46
CA PHE A 3 5.37 -26.26 -47.77
C PHE A 3 6.29 -27.46 -47.58
N SER A 4 5.77 -28.63 -47.94
CA SER A 4 6.50 -29.89 -48.10
C SER A 4 6.99 -30.03 -49.54
N SER A 5 8.21 -30.55 -49.71
CA SER A 5 8.82 -30.90 -50.99
C SER A 5 8.55 -32.35 -51.39
N LEU A 6 8.07 -32.49 -52.63
CA LEU A 6 8.10 -33.57 -53.63
C LEU A 6 8.57 -34.99 -53.29
N GLY A 7 7.80 -35.94 -53.84
CA GLY A 7 8.28 -37.23 -54.36
C GLY A 7 7.28 -37.78 -55.39
N ALA A 8 7.71 -37.89 -56.65
CA ALA A 8 6.89 -38.26 -57.81
C ALA A 8 6.87 -39.78 -58.07
N GLY A 9 5.79 -40.29 -58.69
CA GLY A 9 5.76 -41.62 -59.28
C GLY A 9 4.40 -41.98 -59.89
N ARG A 10 4.29 -41.91 -61.22
CA ARG A 10 3.13 -42.34 -62.04
C ARG A 10 2.97 -43.85 -62.01
N LEU A 11 1.73 -44.34 -62.10
CA LEU A 11 1.29 -45.39 -63.04
C LEU A 11 -0.24 -45.39 -63.13
N ALA A 12 -0.74 -45.52 -64.35
CA ALA A 12 -2.15 -45.49 -64.74
C ALA A 12 -2.76 -46.90 -64.72
N HIS A 13 -4.04 -47.05 -64.33
CA HIS A 13 -5.09 -47.64 -65.16
C HIS A 13 -6.44 -47.74 -64.43
N GLU A 14 -7.49 -47.42 -65.18
CA GLU A 14 -8.86 -47.94 -65.18
C GLU A 14 -9.81 -47.80 -63.98
N GLY A 15 -11.04 -47.44 -64.35
CA GLY A 15 -12.14 -47.11 -63.45
C GLY A 15 -12.67 -48.32 -62.69
N GLY A 16 -12.98 -48.06 -61.43
CA GLY A 16 -13.85 -48.87 -60.59
C GLY A 16 -14.57 -47.93 -59.65
N VAL A 17 -15.89 -47.89 -59.74
CA VAL A 17 -16.76 -47.19 -58.78
C VAL A 17 -16.55 -47.85 -57.42
N MET A 18 -15.92 -47.16 -56.47
CA MET A 18 -15.79 -47.62 -55.08
C MET A 18 -16.77 -46.85 -54.21
N ASP A 19 -17.66 -47.63 -53.57
CA ASP A 19 -18.63 -47.20 -52.57
C ASP A 19 -18.01 -46.30 -51.50
N MET A 20 -18.59 -45.12 -51.31
CA MET A 20 -18.24 -44.17 -50.29
C MET A 20 -18.81 -44.60 -48.94
N SER A 21 -18.08 -45.49 -48.26
CA SER A 21 -18.38 -45.91 -46.90
C SER A 21 -18.14 -44.75 -45.93
N CYS A 22 -19.22 -44.07 -45.52
CA CYS A 22 -19.19 -43.04 -44.48
C CYS A 22 -19.01 -43.68 -43.11
N LEU A 23 -17.79 -43.72 -42.59
CA LEU A 23 -17.51 -44.01 -41.18
C LEU A 23 -18.01 -42.85 -40.31
N PRO A 24 -18.91 -43.08 -39.34
CA PRO A 24 -19.30 -42.03 -38.41
C PRO A 24 -18.14 -41.82 -37.43
N ILE A 25 -17.44 -40.71 -37.56
CA ILE A 25 -16.48 -40.23 -36.56
C ILE A 25 -17.30 -39.83 -35.33
N PHE A 26 -17.34 -40.72 -34.34
CA PHE A 26 -17.89 -40.44 -33.02
C PHE A 26 -16.93 -39.47 -32.33
N ILE A 27 -17.18 -38.16 -32.46
CA ILE A 27 -16.49 -37.14 -31.68
C ILE A 27 -16.92 -37.35 -30.22
N LEU A 28 -16.07 -38.01 -29.42
CA LEU A 28 -16.17 -37.95 -27.96
C LEU A 28 -15.91 -36.50 -27.57
N LEU A 29 -16.99 -35.73 -27.42
CA LEU A 29 -16.99 -34.51 -26.64
C LEU A 29 -16.62 -34.93 -25.21
N PHE A 30 -15.34 -34.80 -24.86
CA PHE A 30 -14.94 -34.71 -23.47
C PHE A 30 -15.69 -33.52 -22.89
N LEU A 31 -16.82 -33.81 -22.24
CA LEU A 31 -17.44 -32.95 -21.26
C LEU A 31 -16.41 -32.82 -20.14
N PHE A 32 -15.40 -31.98 -20.34
CA PHE A 32 -14.74 -31.38 -19.20
C PHE A 32 -15.87 -30.70 -18.44
N PRO A 33 -16.17 -31.10 -17.20
CA PRO A 33 -17.02 -30.26 -16.38
C PRO A 33 -16.28 -28.92 -16.35
N PHE A 34 -16.88 -27.90 -16.98
CA PHE A 34 -16.54 -26.54 -16.64
C PHE A 34 -16.87 -26.48 -15.15
N SER A 35 -15.84 -26.67 -14.32
CA SER A 35 -15.88 -26.38 -12.90
C SER A 35 -16.35 -24.93 -12.83
N LYS A 36 -17.64 -24.75 -12.57
CA LYS A 36 -18.19 -23.43 -12.36
C LYS A 36 -17.54 -22.97 -11.07
N SER A 37 -16.67 -21.96 -11.16
CA SER A 37 -16.05 -21.33 -10.01
C SER A 37 -17.16 -21.07 -8.98
N ASP A 38 -17.09 -21.71 -7.81
CA ASP A 38 -17.99 -21.43 -6.70
C ASP A 38 -17.36 -20.22 -6.00
N ASP A 39 -17.80 -19.03 -6.40
CA ASP A 39 -17.33 -17.73 -5.90
C ASP A 39 -18.16 -17.27 -4.68
N GLN A 40 -19.16 -18.05 -4.29
CA GLN A 40 -20.12 -17.70 -3.27
C GLN A 40 -20.28 -18.75 -2.16
N LEU A 41 -20.19 -18.30 -0.91
CA LEU A 41 -20.62 -19.04 0.26
C LEU A 41 -22.10 -18.74 0.56
N THR A 42 -22.87 -19.77 0.89
CA THR A 42 -24.28 -19.64 1.29
C THR A 42 -24.51 -20.38 2.61
N GLN A 43 -25.59 -20.06 3.32
CA GLN A 43 -25.90 -20.61 4.65
C GLN A 43 -25.95 -22.16 4.70
N GLY A 44 -26.24 -22.84 3.59
CA GLY A 44 -26.26 -24.31 3.51
C GLY A 44 -24.98 -24.94 2.97
N LYS A 45 -23.98 -24.14 2.61
CA LYS A 45 -22.71 -24.58 2.02
C LYS A 45 -21.56 -23.96 2.80
N PRO A 46 -21.19 -24.52 3.96
CA PRO A 46 -20.03 -24.06 4.69
C PRO A 46 -18.72 -24.39 3.95
N LEU A 47 -17.66 -23.64 4.24
CA LEU A 47 -16.30 -23.90 3.78
C LEU A 47 -15.56 -24.66 4.90
N SER A 48 -15.03 -25.83 4.56
CA SER A 48 -14.23 -26.68 5.46
C SER A 48 -12.76 -26.74 5.03
N PRO A 49 -11.85 -27.27 5.85
CA PRO A 49 -10.45 -27.38 5.47
C PRO A 49 -10.29 -28.31 4.26
N GLY A 50 -9.62 -27.82 3.21
CA GLY A 50 -9.51 -28.49 1.91
C GLY A 50 -10.45 -27.94 0.84
N ASP A 51 -11.55 -27.27 1.25
CA ASP A 51 -12.42 -26.55 0.32
C ASP A 51 -11.79 -25.20 -0.06
N ILE A 52 -12.05 -24.76 -1.29
CA ILE A 52 -11.57 -23.48 -1.82
C ILE A 52 -12.73 -22.79 -2.53
N LEU A 53 -12.94 -21.52 -2.17
CA LEU A 53 -13.83 -20.59 -2.88
C LEU A 53 -12.98 -19.78 -3.86
N ILE A 54 -13.33 -19.77 -5.14
CA ILE A 54 -12.50 -19.13 -6.18
C ILE A 54 -13.29 -17.95 -6.75
N SER A 55 -12.65 -16.80 -6.94
CA SER A 55 -13.31 -15.64 -7.56
C SER A 55 -13.75 -15.98 -8.98
N LYS A 56 -14.72 -15.25 -9.53
CA LYS A 56 -15.38 -15.58 -10.79
C LYS A 56 -14.41 -15.80 -11.96
N ASP A 57 -13.40 -14.95 -12.09
CA ASP A 57 -12.38 -15.01 -13.15
C ASP A 57 -11.10 -15.76 -12.70
N GLY A 58 -11.11 -16.38 -11.52
CA GLY A 58 -9.99 -17.18 -11.01
C GLY A 58 -8.78 -16.35 -10.59
N VAL A 59 -8.97 -15.10 -10.19
CA VAL A 59 -7.88 -14.20 -9.76
C VAL A 59 -7.49 -14.49 -8.31
N PHE A 60 -8.48 -14.60 -7.44
CA PHE A 60 -8.31 -14.82 -6.00
C PHE A 60 -8.98 -16.11 -5.54
N ALA A 61 -8.48 -16.67 -4.46
CA ALA A 61 -9.09 -17.77 -3.75
C ALA A 61 -9.17 -17.47 -2.26
N LEU A 62 -10.21 -18.00 -1.62
CA LEU A 62 -10.42 -18.01 -0.18
C LEU A 62 -10.44 -19.46 0.29
N GLY A 63 -9.76 -19.73 1.40
CA GLY A 63 -9.80 -21.06 2.01
C GLY A 63 -8.96 -21.14 3.27
N PHE A 64 -8.80 -22.37 3.74
CA PHE A 64 -7.95 -22.67 4.88
C PHE A 64 -6.49 -22.83 4.46
N PHE A 65 -5.57 -22.32 5.27
CA PHE A 65 -4.14 -22.51 5.09
C PHE A 65 -3.41 -22.67 6.43
N SER A 66 -2.25 -23.31 6.38
CA SER A 66 -1.31 -23.39 7.48
C SER A 66 0.03 -22.75 7.05
N PRO A 67 0.66 -21.89 7.87
CA PRO A 67 2.00 -21.38 7.58
C PRO A 67 3.03 -22.51 7.51
N ALA A 68 4.12 -22.32 6.75
CA ALA A 68 5.08 -23.39 6.44
C ALA A 68 5.68 -24.07 7.68
N ASN A 69 5.86 -23.30 8.76
CA ASN A 69 6.45 -23.77 10.02
C ASN A 69 5.42 -24.19 11.09
N SER A 70 4.11 -24.22 10.77
CA SER A 70 3.07 -24.65 11.71
C SER A 70 2.20 -25.76 11.13
N ASN A 71 2.28 -26.94 11.73
CA ASN A 71 1.39 -28.07 11.40
C ASN A 71 0.15 -28.13 12.29
N LYS A 72 0.00 -27.18 13.20
CA LYS A 72 -1.04 -27.19 14.24
C LYS A 72 -2.05 -26.07 14.09
N SER A 73 -1.66 -24.93 13.52
CA SER A 73 -2.52 -23.75 13.39
C SER A 73 -3.09 -23.66 11.99
N LEU A 74 -4.41 -23.44 11.91
CA LEU A 74 -5.14 -23.30 10.67
C LEU A 74 -5.83 -21.93 10.65
N TYR A 75 -5.67 -21.23 9.53
CA TYR A 75 -6.21 -19.89 9.31
C TYR A 75 -7.08 -19.87 8.07
N VAL A 76 -8.06 -18.98 8.06
CA VAL A 76 -8.82 -18.63 6.85
C VAL A 76 -8.17 -17.41 6.23
N GLY A 77 -7.81 -17.49 4.96
CA GLY A 77 -7.17 -16.38 4.25
C GLY A 77 -7.55 -16.29 2.78
N ILE A 78 -7.21 -15.15 2.18
CA ILE A 78 -7.36 -14.87 0.75
C ILE A 78 -5.97 -14.83 0.11
N TRP A 79 -5.82 -15.37 -1.09
CA TRP A 79 -4.57 -15.33 -1.86
C TRP A 79 -4.82 -15.26 -3.37
N PHE A 80 -3.79 -14.94 -4.14
CA PHE A 80 -3.83 -15.04 -5.61
C PHE A 80 -3.91 -16.50 -6.04
N TYR A 81 -4.99 -16.90 -6.71
CA TYR A 81 -5.27 -18.31 -7.01
C TYR A 81 -4.28 -18.91 -8.02
N ASN A 82 -3.93 -18.15 -9.05
CA ASN A 82 -3.05 -18.60 -10.14
C ASN A 82 -1.54 -18.54 -9.79
N ILE A 83 -1.19 -18.38 -8.51
CA ILE A 83 0.20 -18.46 -8.03
C ILE A 83 0.41 -19.79 -7.30
N GLN A 84 1.51 -20.47 -7.64
CA GLN A 84 1.91 -21.72 -7.01
C GLN A 84 2.02 -21.62 -5.48
N GLU A 85 1.74 -22.71 -4.78
CA GLU A 85 1.69 -22.74 -3.32
C GLU A 85 2.99 -22.29 -2.64
N SER A 86 4.16 -22.66 -3.18
CA SER A 86 5.47 -22.27 -2.66
C SER A 86 5.75 -20.76 -2.72
N SER A 87 4.97 -20.01 -3.49
CA SER A 87 5.10 -18.55 -3.67
C SER A 87 3.79 -17.81 -3.36
N ARG A 88 2.81 -18.53 -2.80
CA ARG A 88 1.48 -18.01 -2.48
C ARG A 88 1.61 -16.86 -1.49
N ALA A 89 1.11 -15.70 -1.90
CA ALA A 89 0.99 -14.55 -0.99
C ALA A 89 -0.41 -14.52 -0.40
N ILE A 90 -0.49 -14.67 0.92
CA ILE A 90 -1.73 -14.42 1.67
C ILE A 90 -1.92 -12.92 1.79
N VAL A 91 -3.03 -12.39 1.31
CA VAL A 91 -3.32 -10.95 1.22
C VAL A 91 -4.37 -10.49 2.24
N TRP A 92 -5.04 -11.44 2.90
CA TRP A 92 -5.99 -11.19 3.97
C TRP A 92 -6.13 -12.44 4.84
N VAL A 93 -6.35 -12.27 6.15
CA VAL A 93 -6.50 -13.36 7.12
C VAL A 93 -7.61 -13.01 8.12
N ALA A 94 -8.58 -13.90 8.29
CA ALA A 94 -9.70 -13.69 9.21
C ALA A 94 -9.27 -13.82 10.68
N ASN A 95 -8.84 -15.01 11.07
CA ASN A 95 -8.65 -15.43 12.47
C ASN A 95 -7.20 -15.32 12.95
N ARG A 96 -6.54 -14.20 12.61
CA ARG A 96 -5.10 -13.94 12.89
C ARG A 96 -4.67 -14.25 14.32
N ASN A 97 -5.48 -13.86 15.31
CA ASN A 97 -5.14 -14.00 16.73
C ASN A 97 -5.80 -15.21 17.41
N ASN A 98 -6.68 -15.93 16.71
CA ASN A 98 -7.38 -17.11 17.22
C ASN A 98 -7.33 -18.21 16.15
N PRO A 99 -6.16 -18.81 15.88
CA PRO A 99 -6.04 -19.92 14.95
C PRO A 99 -6.95 -21.08 15.33
N ALA A 100 -7.53 -21.72 14.33
CA ALA A 100 -8.11 -23.06 14.50
C ALA A 100 -6.97 -24.07 14.67
N THR A 101 -7.27 -25.24 15.25
CA THR A 101 -6.29 -26.32 15.35
C THR A 101 -6.51 -27.33 14.23
N THR A 102 -5.46 -27.86 13.61
CA THR A 102 -5.58 -28.91 12.56
C THR A 102 -6.22 -30.21 13.06
N THR A 103 -6.23 -30.44 14.37
CA THR A 103 -6.84 -31.61 15.02
C THR A 103 -8.35 -31.46 15.29
N SER A 104 -8.90 -30.26 15.16
CA SER A 104 -10.34 -29.99 15.33
C SER A 104 -10.88 -29.39 14.03
N PRO A 105 -11.85 -30.06 13.37
CA PRO A 105 -12.48 -29.52 12.17
C PRO A 105 -13.03 -28.12 12.45
N ALA A 106 -12.54 -27.13 11.72
CA ALA A 106 -13.05 -25.76 11.78
C ALA A 106 -13.82 -25.43 10.51
N THR A 107 -14.85 -24.63 10.63
CA THR A 107 -15.77 -24.39 9.52
C THR A 107 -16.11 -22.91 9.43
N LEU A 108 -15.99 -22.35 8.24
CA LEU A 108 -16.43 -20.99 7.93
C LEU A 108 -17.82 -21.07 7.30
N ALA A 109 -18.81 -20.47 7.96
CA ALA A 109 -20.20 -20.56 7.54
C ALA A 109 -20.93 -19.22 7.72
N ILE A 110 -22.04 -19.04 7.01
CA ILE A 110 -22.97 -17.94 7.26
C ILE A 110 -23.95 -18.38 8.35
N SER A 111 -24.05 -17.59 9.41
CA SER A 111 -24.97 -17.83 10.51
C SER A 111 -26.42 -17.51 10.13
N VAL A 112 -27.37 -17.96 10.95
CA VAL A 112 -28.80 -17.58 10.79
C VAL A 112 -29.01 -16.08 10.90
N LYS A 113 -28.11 -15.36 11.56
CA LYS A 113 -28.15 -13.90 11.70
C LYS A 113 -27.44 -13.17 10.55
N SER A 114 -27.07 -13.89 9.49
CA SER A 114 -26.30 -13.36 8.36
C SER A 114 -24.93 -12.81 8.75
N ASP A 115 -24.27 -13.44 9.73
CA ASP A 115 -22.86 -13.19 10.04
C ASP A 115 -21.98 -14.24 9.38
N LEU A 116 -20.80 -13.87 8.91
CA LEU A 116 -19.79 -14.84 8.52
C LEU A 116 -19.01 -15.26 9.77
N VAL A 117 -19.07 -16.54 10.12
CA VAL A 117 -18.57 -17.10 11.38
C VAL A 117 -17.61 -18.24 11.10
N LEU A 118 -16.45 -18.19 11.75
CA LEU A 118 -15.52 -19.30 11.85
C LEU A 118 -15.66 -19.94 13.24
N SER A 119 -15.97 -21.23 13.28
CA SER A 119 -16.11 -21.99 14.53
C SER A 119 -15.34 -23.31 14.46
N ASP A 120 -14.87 -23.77 15.62
CA ASP A 120 -14.29 -25.11 15.75
C ASP A 120 -15.36 -26.20 15.93
N SER A 121 -14.94 -27.46 16.03
CA SER A 121 -15.84 -28.62 16.12
C SER A 121 -16.65 -28.65 17.41
N GLU A 122 -16.25 -27.90 18.43
CA GLU A 122 -16.97 -27.77 19.71
C GLU A 122 -18.01 -26.63 19.67
N GLY A 123 -18.13 -25.94 18.53
CA GLY A 123 -19.03 -24.81 18.34
C GLY A 123 -18.51 -23.50 18.93
N ARG A 124 -17.24 -23.44 19.35
CA ARG A 124 -16.63 -22.20 19.83
C ARG A 124 -16.31 -21.30 18.65
N THR A 125 -16.78 -20.05 18.73
CA THR A 125 -16.48 -19.03 17.72
C THR A 125 -15.02 -18.57 17.83
N LEU A 126 -14.26 -18.76 16.76
CA LEU A 126 -12.87 -18.32 16.63
C LEU A 126 -12.77 -16.92 16.03
N TRP A 127 -13.67 -16.62 15.10
CA TRP A 127 -13.77 -15.32 14.43
C TRP A 127 -15.19 -15.12 13.89
N MET A 128 -15.66 -13.88 13.83
CA MET A 128 -16.91 -13.53 13.16
C MET A 128 -16.90 -12.08 12.67
N THR A 129 -17.68 -11.81 11.63
CA THR A 129 -17.95 -10.44 11.18
C THR A 129 -18.76 -9.68 12.23
N LYS A 130 -18.46 -8.39 12.41
CA LYS A 130 -19.24 -7.50 13.27
C LYS A 130 -20.20 -6.68 12.41
N ASN A 131 -21.44 -7.16 12.30
CA ASN A 131 -22.45 -6.53 11.48
C ASN A 131 -23.38 -5.67 12.34
N ASN A 132 -23.67 -4.43 11.90
CA ASN A 132 -24.65 -3.56 12.57
C ASN A 132 -26.07 -3.71 12.02
N ILE A 133 -26.27 -4.59 11.03
CA ILE A 133 -27.54 -4.81 10.37
C ILE A 133 -28.01 -6.21 10.73
N THR A 134 -29.07 -6.29 11.53
CA THR A 134 -29.88 -7.52 11.61
C THR A 134 -30.58 -7.67 10.28
N ALA A 135 -30.12 -8.62 9.47
CA ALA A 135 -30.91 -9.06 8.32
C ALA A 135 -32.28 -9.55 8.82
N ASP A 136 -33.34 -9.24 8.08
CA ASP A 136 -34.68 -9.78 8.33
C ASP A 136 -34.63 -11.31 8.41
N GLU A 137 -35.47 -11.95 9.22
CA GLU A 137 -35.37 -13.40 9.50
C GLU A 137 -35.45 -14.28 8.24
N ASP A 138 -36.01 -13.77 7.14
CA ASP A 138 -36.12 -14.43 5.83
C ASP A 138 -35.03 -14.02 4.81
N ALA A 139 -34.12 -13.10 5.16
CA ALA A 139 -33.13 -12.55 4.24
C ALA A 139 -31.81 -13.34 4.28
N ARG A 140 -31.71 -14.38 3.44
CA ARG A 140 -30.51 -15.24 3.35
C ARG A 140 -29.32 -14.51 2.71
N ALA A 141 -28.42 -13.98 3.52
CA ALA A 141 -27.19 -13.39 3.03
C ALA A 141 -26.27 -14.42 2.33
N SER A 142 -25.35 -13.89 1.52
CA SER A 142 -24.33 -14.67 0.85
C SER A 142 -22.99 -13.93 0.90
N ALA A 143 -21.89 -14.67 1.03
CA ALA A 143 -20.55 -14.10 0.96
C ALA A 143 -19.96 -14.39 -0.41
N VAL A 144 -19.51 -13.37 -1.13
CA VAL A 144 -18.98 -13.51 -2.50
C VAL A 144 -17.54 -13.01 -2.52
N LEU A 145 -16.63 -13.82 -3.06
CA LEU A 145 -15.25 -13.40 -3.32
C LEU A 145 -15.16 -12.76 -4.71
N LEU A 146 -14.92 -11.45 -4.75
CA LEU A 146 -14.79 -10.70 -6.01
C LEU A 146 -13.39 -10.86 -6.62
N ASP A 147 -13.26 -10.63 -7.92
CA ASP A 147 -11.97 -10.64 -8.64
C ASP A 147 -11.02 -9.50 -8.23
N THR A 148 -11.50 -8.55 -7.43
CA THR A 148 -10.66 -7.55 -6.76
C THR A 148 -9.96 -8.11 -5.51
N GLY A 149 -10.35 -9.30 -5.05
CA GLY A 149 -9.93 -9.91 -3.78
C GLY A 149 -10.78 -9.48 -2.58
N ASN A 150 -11.81 -8.65 -2.80
CA ASN A 150 -12.74 -8.25 -1.74
C ASN A 150 -13.75 -9.38 -1.46
N LEU A 151 -13.82 -9.84 -0.23
CA LEU A 151 -14.82 -10.79 0.25
C LEU A 151 -16.00 -9.99 0.81
N VAL A 152 -17.15 -10.07 0.14
CA VAL A 152 -18.30 -9.22 0.45
C VAL A 152 -19.48 -10.06 0.91
N LEU A 153 -19.96 -9.78 2.12
CA LEU A 153 -21.20 -10.33 2.65
C LEU A 153 -22.37 -9.42 2.23
N ARG A 154 -23.31 -9.96 1.47
CA ARG A 154 -24.43 -9.22 0.90
C ARG A 154 -25.76 -9.83 1.30
N SER A 155 -26.73 -8.97 1.57
CA SER A 155 -28.13 -9.36 1.72
C SER A 155 -28.73 -9.76 0.36
N PRO A 156 -29.89 -10.44 0.32
CA PRO A 156 -30.55 -10.85 -0.91
C PRO A 156 -30.86 -9.71 -1.90
N ASN A 157 -31.04 -8.48 -1.40
CA ASN A 157 -31.30 -7.31 -2.24
C ASN A 157 -30.01 -6.71 -2.85
N GLY A 158 -28.85 -7.30 -2.58
CA GLY A 158 -27.54 -6.85 -3.07
C GLY A 158 -26.84 -5.84 -2.17
N THR A 159 -27.46 -5.37 -1.08
CA THR A 159 -26.83 -4.44 -0.14
C THR A 159 -25.66 -5.12 0.57
N VAL A 160 -24.50 -4.46 0.56
CA VAL A 160 -23.30 -4.88 1.28
C VAL A 160 -23.51 -4.70 2.78
N ILE A 161 -23.39 -5.80 3.52
CA ILE A 161 -23.49 -5.85 4.99
C ILE A 161 -22.10 -5.70 5.60
N TRP A 162 -21.10 -6.34 4.99
CA TRP A 162 -19.72 -6.36 5.44
C TRP A 162 -18.78 -6.64 4.27
N GLU A 163 -17.56 -6.12 4.31
CA GLU A 163 -16.54 -6.39 3.29
C GLU A 163 -15.13 -6.47 3.89
N SER A 164 -14.28 -7.33 3.33
CA SER A 164 -12.91 -7.53 3.84
C SER A 164 -12.02 -6.31 3.64
N PHE A 165 -12.31 -5.47 2.64
CA PHE A 165 -11.57 -4.25 2.36
C PHE A 165 -11.67 -3.20 3.48
N ASP A 166 -12.75 -3.21 4.28
CA ASP A 166 -12.89 -2.37 5.48
C ASP A 166 -12.11 -2.92 6.69
N HIS A 167 -11.58 -4.15 6.58
CA HIS A 167 -10.86 -4.86 7.63
C HIS A 167 -9.53 -5.44 7.12
N PRO A 168 -8.60 -4.60 6.64
CA PRO A 168 -7.33 -5.09 6.11
C PRO A 168 -6.45 -5.76 7.17
N THR A 169 -5.55 -6.63 6.72
CA THR A 169 -4.50 -7.20 7.57
C THR A 169 -3.23 -6.37 7.45
N ASP A 170 -2.36 -6.73 6.52
CA ASP A 170 -1.04 -6.17 6.27
C ASP A 170 -0.88 -5.75 4.80
N THR A 171 -1.89 -6.00 3.96
CA THR A 171 -1.83 -5.83 2.50
C THR A 171 -2.95 -4.91 2.00
N ILE A 172 -2.63 -4.11 0.98
CA ILE A 172 -3.56 -3.35 0.15
C ILE A 172 -3.50 -3.94 -1.26
N LEU A 173 -4.67 -4.18 -1.86
CA LEU A 173 -4.83 -4.72 -3.22
C LEU A 173 -5.17 -3.64 -4.25
N PRO A 174 -5.04 -3.92 -5.57
CA PRO A 174 -5.40 -2.95 -6.60
C PRO A 174 -6.90 -2.60 -6.51
N GLY A 175 -7.22 -1.32 -6.63
CA GLY A 175 -8.60 -0.81 -6.49
C GLY A 175 -9.13 -0.74 -5.06
N MET A 176 -8.39 -1.28 -4.08
CA MET A 176 -8.75 -1.14 -2.67
C MET A 176 -8.57 0.31 -2.22
N ARG A 177 -9.62 0.88 -1.66
CA ARG A 177 -9.58 2.20 -1.03
C ARG A 177 -9.26 2.04 0.45
N PHE A 178 -7.98 2.12 0.80
CA PHE A 178 -7.54 2.07 2.19
C PHE A 178 -7.84 3.42 2.88
N LEU A 179 -8.96 3.47 3.60
CA LEU A 179 -9.42 4.65 4.31
C LEU A 179 -8.65 4.83 5.62
N LEU A 180 -7.84 5.89 5.68
CA LEU A 180 -7.01 6.21 6.84
C LEU A 180 -7.78 7.05 7.86
N SER A 181 -8.53 8.07 7.39
CA SER A 181 -9.38 8.89 8.25
C SER A 181 -10.70 9.28 7.59
N TYR A 182 -11.72 9.47 8.43
CA TYR A 182 -13.01 10.01 8.05
C TYR A 182 -13.57 10.94 9.13
N LYS A 183 -13.93 12.17 8.76
CA LYS A 183 -14.46 13.22 9.65
C LYS A 183 -13.61 13.38 10.92
N GLY A 184 -12.29 13.45 10.75
CA GLY A 184 -11.32 13.61 11.84
C GLY A 184 -11.07 12.36 12.69
N ARG A 185 -11.73 11.23 12.42
CA ARG A 185 -11.49 9.96 13.11
C ARG A 185 -10.55 9.09 12.29
N VAL A 186 -9.58 8.45 12.94
CA VAL A 186 -8.75 7.40 12.30
C VAL A 186 -9.60 6.15 12.13
N MET A 187 -9.62 5.60 10.91
CA MET A 187 -10.48 4.47 10.53
C MET A 187 -9.75 3.13 10.55
N GLY A 188 -8.55 3.06 9.97
CA GLY A 188 -7.84 1.80 9.80
C GLY A 188 -6.33 1.94 9.87
N ARG A 189 -5.68 0.83 10.22
CA ARG A 189 -4.24 0.63 10.15
C ARG A 189 -3.97 -0.68 9.43
N LEU A 190 -2.90 -0.75 8.66
CA LEU A 190 -2.28 -2.03 8.34
C LEU A 190 -1.49 -2.46 9.57
N VAL A 191 -1.54 -3.76 9.87
CA VAL A 191 -0.82 -4.35 10.99
C VAL A 191 -0.08 -5.56 10.47
N ALA A 192 1.24 -5.49 10.50
CA ALA A 192 2.13 -6.51 10.00
C ALA A 192 1.85 -7.86 10.66
N TRP A 193 2.27 -8.92 9.97
CA TRP A 193 2.42 -10.23 10.59
C TRP A 193 3.50 -10.17 11.67
N LYS A 194 3.41 -11.05 12.67
CA LYS A 194 4.39 -11.13 13.75
C LYS A 194 5.73 -11.68 13.26
N GLY A 195 5.69 -12.53 12.25
CA GLY A 195 6.88 -13.08 11.61
C GLY A 195 6.56 -13.62 10.22
N PRO A 196 7.56 -14.16 9.50
CA PRO A 196 7.38 -14.68 8.16
C PRO A 196 6.35 -15.82 8.07
N ASP A 197 6.22 -16.63 9.14
CA ASP A 197 5.29 -17.77 9.22
C ASP A 197 4.27 -17.63 10.35
N ASP A 198 4.06 -16.42 10.87
CA ASP A 198 3.11 -16.16 11.96
C ASP A 198 2.18 -14.97 11.60
N PRO A 199 0.96 -15.23 11.11
CA PRO A 199 0.02 -14.20 10.68
C PRO A 199 -0.68 -13.46 11.85
N SER A 200 -0.35 -13.81 13.09
CA SER A 200 -0.85 -13.06 14.25
C SER A 200 -0.40 -11.59 14.21
N VAL A 201 -1.00 -10.77 15.07
CA VAL A 201 -0.65 -9.35 15.16
C VAL A 201 0.81 -9.18 15.55
N GLY A 202 1.58 -8.56 14.65
CA GLY A 202 2.96 -8.14 14.88
C GLY A 202 3.08 -6.74 15.46
N ASP A 203 4.33 -6.31 15.67
CA ASP A 203 4.66 -5.07 16.37
C ASP A 203 4.64 -3.83 15.46
N PHE A 204 4.61 -4.03 14.14
CA PHE A 204 4.58 -2.95 13.17
C PHE A 204 3.17 -2.64 12.69
N SER A 205 2.85 -1.35 12.63
CA SER A 205 1.59 -0.88 12.04
C SER A 205 1.81 0.35 11.17
N PHE A 206 0.94 0.55 10.18
CA PHE A 206 0.99 1.66 9.24
C PHE A 206 -0.37 2.37 9.17
N GLY A 207 -0.36 3.71 9.18
CA GLY A 207 -1.57 4.51 9.15
C GLY A 207 -1.30 6.01 9.26
N LEU A 208 -2.27 6.76 9.79
CA LEU A 208 -2.12 8.19 10.13
C LEU A 208 -1.86 8.38 11.61
N ASP A 209 -0.94 9.28 11.90
CA ASP A 209 -0.73 9.78 13.24
C ASP A 209 -1.76 10.89 13.53
N PRO A 210 -2.63 10.73 14.54
CA PRO A 210 -3.57 11.79 14.93
C PRO A 210 -2.87 13.08 15.37
N ASP A 211 -1.65 12.98 15.89
CA ASP A 211 -0.87 14.12 16.39
C ASP A 211 -0.01 14.77 15.28
N LEU A 212 0.22 14.06 14.16
CA LEU A 212 0.96 14.57 13.01
C LEU A 212 0.01 14.82 11.84
N ASP A 213 -0.46 16.06 11.72
CA ASP A 213 -1.37 16.49 10.66
C ASP A 213 -0.80 16.11 9.27
N MET A 214 -1.60 15.43 8.47
CA MET A 214 -1.30 15.08 7.06
C MET A 214 -0.18 14.05 6.83
N GLN A 215 0.30 13.33 7.86
CA GLN A 215 1.44 12.41 7.73
C GLN A 215 1.05 10.93 7.86
N MET A 216 1.42 10.15 6.85
CA MET A 216 1.39 8.68 6.95
C MET A 216 2.70 8.16 7.54
N VAL A 217 2.57 7.24 8.49
CA VAL A 217 3.70 6.74 9.27
C VAL A 217 3.58 5.24 9.53
N THR A 218 4.74 4.62 9.76
CA THR A 218 4.86 3.29 10.34
C THR A 218 5.33 3.42 11.78
N TRP A 219 4.69 2.69 12.70
CA TRP A 219 5.12 2.56 14.09
C TRP A 219 5.74 1.18 14.33
N HIS A 220 6.66 1.13 15.28
CA HIS A 220 7.11 -0.09 15.94
C HIS A 220 6.67 0.01 17.41
N GLY A 221 5.62 -0.73 17.76
CA GLY A 221 4.89 -0.50 19.01
C GLY A 221 4.28 0.90 19.05
N ASP A 222 4.69 1.69 20.04
CA ASP A 222 4.29 3.09 20.25
C ASP A 222 5.26 4.11 19.63
N LYS A 223 6.40 3.65 19.09
CA LYS A 223 7.44 4.54 18.55
C LYS A 223 7.28 4.75 17.06
N LEU A 224 7.41 6.00 16.63
CA LEU A 224 7.51 6.36 15.23
C LEU A 224 8.76 5.70 14.61
N TYR A 225 8.55 4.82 13.64
CA TYR A 225 9.62 4.03 13.02
C TYR A 225 10.04 4.58 11.66
N CYS A 226 9.06 4.96 10.83
CA CYS A 226 9.30 5.50 9.49
C CYS A 226 8.21 6.51 9.18
N ARG A 227 8.59 7.64 8.57
CA ARG A 227 7.65 8.63 8.04
C ARG A 227 7.74 8.63 6.52
N ILE A 228 6.58 8.67 5.87
CA ILE A 228 6.52 8.78 4.41
C ILE A 228 6.72 10.25 4.00
N SER A 229 5.65 10.96 3.65
CA SER A 229 5.67 12.36 3.21
C SER A 229 4.41 13.06 3.72
N VAL A 230 4.43 14.39 3.67
CA VAL A 230 3.30 15.23 4.06
C VAL A 230 2.36 15.37 2.86
N TRP A 231 1.08 15.02 3.04
CA TRP A 231 0.09 15.04 1.97
C TRP A 231 -1.09 15.94 2.30
N ASN A 232 -1.19 17.06 1.58
CA ASN A 232 -2.36 17.91 1.59
C ASN A 232 -2.93 17.96 0.18
N GLY A 233 -4.22 17.62 0.02
CA GLY A 233 -4.89 17.47 -1.26
C GLY A 233 -4.73 16.09 -1.91
N ALA A 234 -4.78 16.06 -3.24
CA ALA A 234 -4.68 14.85 -4.04
C ALA A 234 -3.33 14.75 -4.76
N SER A 235 -2.77 13.55 -4.78
CA SER A 235 -1.58 13.20 -5.56
C SER A 235 -1.82 11.91 -6.31
N VAL A 236 -1.36 11.88 -7.55
CA VAL A 236 -1.27 10.67 -8.37
C VAL A 236 0.17 10.53 -8.84
N SER A 237 0.77 9.38 -8.58
CA SER A 237 2.12 9.03 -9.05
C SER A 237 2.09 7.69 -9.76
N GLY A 238 2.86 7.56 -10.84
CA GLY A 238 2.97 6.33 -11.61
C GLY A 238 4.40 5.79 -11.61
N GLY A 239 4.56 4.47 -11.67
CA GLY A 239 5.85 3.81 -11.86
C GLY A 239 5.71 2.58 -12.76
N THR A 240 6.68 2.36 -13.65
CA THR A 240 6.72 1.17 -14.49
C THR A 240 7.20 -0.05 -13.71
N TYR A 241 6.80 -1.24 -14.15
CA TYR A 241 7.25 -2.48 -13.55
C TYR A 241 8.74 -2.72 -13.86
N PRO A 242 9.51 -3.36 -12.97
CA PRO A 242 10.90 -3.71 -13.25
C PRO A 242 11.01 -4.59 -14.50
N GLY A 243 11.72 -4.11 -15.52
CA GLY A 243 11.90 -4.83 -16.78
C GLY A 243 10.69 -4.84 -17.72
N ASN A 244 9.60 -4.14 -17.39
CA ASN A 244 8.42 -4.01 -18.25
C ASN A 244 7.87 -2.57 -18.21
N ASN A 245 8.08 -1.84 -19.32
CA ASN A 245 7.65 -0.45 -19.45
C ASN A 245 6.18 -0.29 -19.88
N SER A 246 5.51 -1.36 -20.28
CA SER A 246 4.10 -1.33 -20.70
C SER A 246 3.14 -1.46 -19.53
N SER A 247 3.59 -2.04 -18.42
CA SER A 247 2.81 -2.16 -17.19
C SER A 247 3.17 -1.04 -16.21
N VAL A 248 2.15 -0.36 -15.70
CA VAL A 248 2.29 0.80 -14.82
C VAL A 248 1.44 0.60 -13.56
N VAL A 249 2.03 0.86 -12.40
CA VAL A 249 1.32 1.01 -11.13
C VAL A 249 1.03 2.49 -10.91
N TYR A 250 -0.23 2.83 -10.65
CA TYR A 250 -0.66 4.19 -10.31
C TYR A 250 -1.05 4.23 -8.84
N GLN A 251 -0.38 5.05 -8.05
CA GLN A 251 -0.71 5.30 -6.65
C GLN A 251 -1.45 6.63 -6.55
N THR A 252 -2.58 6.62 -5.86
CA THR A 252 -3.44 7.77 -5.60
C THR A 252 -3.58 7.99 -4.11
N ILE A 253 -3.24 9.19 -3.65
CA ILE A 253 -3.40 9.63 -2.26
C ILE A 253 -4.33 10.83 -2.29
N VAL A 254 -5.40 10.78 -1.49
CA VAL A 254 -6.37 11.88 -1.44
C VAL A 254 -6.64 12.24 0.01
N ASN A 255 -6.43 13.51 0.32
CA ASN A 255 -6.80 14.15 1.58
C ASN A 255 -7.71 15.35 1.30
N THR A 256 -8.99 15.24 1.64
CA THR A 256 -9.99 16.31 1.48
C THR A 256 -10.26 17.06 2.78
N GLY A 257 -9.51 16.78 3.86
CA GLY A 257 -9.83 17.20 5.24
C GLY A 257 -10.88 16.30 5.90
N ASP A 258 -11.97 16.00 5.19
CA ASP A 258 -13.00 15.06 5.65
C ASP A 258 -12.60 13.60 5.48
N ARG A 259 -11.82 13.28 4.44
CA ARG A 259 -11.44 11.92 4.08
C ARG A 259 -9.97 11.91 3.70
N PHE A 260 -9.23 10.99 4.29
CA PHE A 260 -7.88 10.67 3.87
C PHE A 260 -7.81 9.18 3.51
N TYR A 261 -7.49 8.87 2.26
CA TYR A 261 -7.29 7.49 1.82
C TYR A 261 -6.12 7.33 0.85
N LEU A 262 -5.62 6.11 0.81
CA LEU A 262 -4.66 5.61 -0.16
C LEU A 262 -5.36 4.58 -1.05
N MET A 263 -5.06 4.62 -2.35
CA MET A 263 -5.49 3.63 -3.33
C MET A 263 -4.39 3.45 -4.34
N TYR A 264 -4.29 2.28 -4.97
CA TYR A 264 -3.50 2.14 -6.18
C TYR A 264 -4.23 1.28 -7.21
N SER A 265 -3.90 1.47 -8.47
CA SER A 265 -4.38 0.66 -9.59
C SER A 265 -3.19 0.23 -10.45
N VAL A 266 -3.45 -0.71 -11.35
CA VAL A 266 -2.49 -1.19 -12.32
C VAL A 266 -3.11 -1.07 -13.70
N SER A 267 -2.29 -0.88 -14.74
CA SER A 267 -2.78 -0.95 -16.13
C SER A 267 -3.35 -2.33 -16.45
N ASP A 268 -4.25 -2.40 -17.42
CA ASP A 268 -4.80 -3.67 -17.91
C ASP A 268 -3.67 -4.64 -18.32
N ASP A 269 -3.93 -5.93 -18.15
CA ASP A 269 -2.99 -7.04 -18.43
C ASP A 269 -1.65 -6.97 -17.67
N SER A 270 -1.54 -6.14 -16.63
CA SER A 270 -0.34 -6.08 -15.81
C SER A 270 -0.20 -7.31 -14.91
N PRO A 271 1.04 -7.73 -14.59
CA PRO A 271 1.25 -8.76 -13.60
C PRO A 271 0.66 -8.36 -12.23
N TYR A 272 0.29 -9.37 -11.43
CA TYR A 272 -0.25 -9.14 -10.09
C TYR A 272 0.66 -8.23 -9.27
N ALA A 273 0.06 -7.31 -8.52
CA ALA A 273 0.76 -6.39 -7.64
C ALA A 273 0.06 -6.27 -6.31
N ARG A 274 0.84 -6.06 -5.24
CA ARG A 274 0.35 -5.83 -3.88
C ARG A 274 1.23 -4.83 -3.15
N ILE A 275 0.61 -3.97 -2.34
CA ILE A 275 1.34 -3.17 -1.35
C ILE A 275 1.20 -3.90 -0.01
N MET A 276 2.29 -4.17 0.70
CA MET A 276 2.23 -4.82 2.02
C MET A 276 3.14 -4.13 3.04
N LEU A 277 2.76 -4.21 4.31
CA LEU A 277 3.63 -3.96 5.46
C LEU A 277 4.21 -5.29 5.94
N ASP A 278 5.50 -5.51 5.74
CA ASP A 278 6.14 -6.74 6.20
C ASP A 278 6.42 -6.75 7.72
N TYR A 279 6.77 -7.93 8.25
CA TYR A 279 7.07 -8.15 9.67
C TYR A 279 8.31 -7.36 10.18
N THR A 280 9.09 -6.76 9.28
CA THR A 280 10.25 -5.90 9.61
C THR A 280 9.88 -4.41 9.66
N GLY A 281 8.62 -4.07 9.39
CA GLY A 281 8.15 -2.69 9.34
C GLY A 281 8.36 -2.01 7.99
N THR A 282 8.70 -2.78 6.95
CA THR A 282 8.96 -2.25 5.61
C THR A 282 7.69 -2.32 4.77
N MET A 283 7.24 -1.16 4.30
CA MET A 283 6.19 -1.05 3.28
C MET A 283 6.79 -1.38 1.92
N ARG A 284 6.26 -2.39 1.23
CA ARG A 284 6.74 -2.83 -0.08
C ARG A 284 5.63 -2.83 -1.11
N LEU A 285 5.92 -2.29 -2.29
CA LEU A 285 5.16 -2.57 -3.51
C LEU A 285 5.83 -3.77 -4.20
N LEU A 286 5.12 -4.89 -4.23
CA LEU A 286 5.58 -6.14 -4.80
C LEU A 286 4.82 -6.43 -6.08
N THR A 287 5.53 -6.87 -7.12
CA THR A 287 4.97 -7.29 -8.41
C THR A 287 5.35 -8.74 -8.69
N TRP A 288 4.42 -9.50 -9.25
CA TRP A 288 4.64 -10.92 -9.56
C TRP A 288 5.43 -11.05 -10.86
N ASN A 289 6.55 -11.78 -10.80
CA ASN A 289 7.32 -12.14 -11.98
C ASN A 289 7.05 -13.62 -12.30
N SER A 290 6.35 -13.87 -13.41
CA SER A 290 6.02 -15.22 -13.86
C SER A 290 7.24 -16.03 -14.31
N TYR A 291 8.27 -15.38 -14.85
CA TYR A 291 9.48 -16.06 -15.33
C TYR A 291 10.29 -16.65 -14.18
N SER A 292 10.47 -15.90 -13.09
CA SER A 292 11.18 -16.37 -11.89
C SER A 292 10.25 -17.01 -10.85
N SER A 293 8.94 -16.98 -11.08
CA SER A 293 7.91 -17.41 -10.13
C SER A 293 8.14 -16.83 -8.73
N SER A 294 8.36 -15.51 -8.65
CA SER A 294 8.65 -14.82 -7.41
C SER A 294 8.10 -13.39 -7.37
N TRP A 295 7.91 -12.88 -6.16
CA TRP A 295 7.54 -11.48 -5.92
C TRP A 295 8.78 -10.59 -5.93
N ILE A 296 8.76 -9.55 -6.76
CA ILE A 296 9.84 -8.58 -6.90
C ILE A 296 9.43 -7.26 -6.27
N ALA A 297 10.25 -6.74 -5.36
CA ALA A 297 10.06 -5.41 -4.79
C ALA A 297 10.36 -4.34 -5.85
N THR A 298 9.33 -3.57 -6.22
CA THR A 298 9.45 -2.43 -7.14
C THR A 298 9.80 -1.16 -6.38
N SER A 299 9.30 -1.04 -5.15
CA SER A 299 9.69 0.01 -4.21
C SER A 299 9.50 -0.47 -2.78
N GLU A 300 10.36 -0.01 -1.87
CA GLU A 300 10.25 -0.33 -0.45
C GLU A 300 10.64 0.86 0.43
N ARG A 301 10.01 0.97 1.62
CA ARG A 301 10.35 1.96 2.63
C ARG A 301 10.18 1.44 4.06
N PRO A 302 11.17 1.63 4.96
CA PRO A 302 12.50 2.18 4.70
C PRO A 302 13.33 1.26 3.78
N SER A 303 14.46 1.75 3.23
CA SER A 303 15.34 0.94 2.37
C SER A 303 16.79 1.07 2.82
N GLY A 304 17.48 -0.06 2.98
CA GLY A 304 18.91 -0.10 3.31
C GLY A 304 19.30 0.55 4.65
N GLY A 305 18.42 0.53 5.67
CA GLY A 305 18.62 1.23 6.96
C GLY A 305 18.40 2.75 6.89
N TYR A 306 18.22 3.29 5.69
CA TYR A 306 17.89 4.67 5.45
C TYR A 306 16.37 4.86 5.36
N GLY A 307 15.93 5.99 5.88
CA GLY A 307 14.53 6.33 5.98
C GLY A 307 13.80 5.80 7.21
N VAL A 308 14.55 5.19 8.14
CA VAL A 308 14.12 5.12 9.54
C VAL A 308 14.06 6.54 10.10
N TYR A 309 13.11 6.80 10.98
CA TYR A 309 12.88 8.12 11.54
C TYR A 309 14.14 8.66 12.23
N GLY A 310 14.60 9.83 11.78
CA GLY A 310 15.71 10.54 12.42
C GLY A 310 17.10 9.93 12.20
N SER A 311 17.30 9.06 11.20
CA SER A 311 18.61 8.40 10.95
C SER A 311 19.82 9.33 10.83
N CYS A 312 19.63 10.57 10.36
CA CYS A 312 20.72 11.54 10.19
C CYS A 312 20.85 12.57 11.33
N GLY A 313 20.12 12.39 12.43
CA GLY A 313 20.14 13.31 13.56
C GLY A 313 19.49 14.67 13.27
N LEU A 314 19.72 15.62 14.18
CA LEU A 314 19.15 16.97 14.10
C LEU A 314 19.88 17.80 13.03
N PHE A 315 19.13 18.60 12.29
CA PHE A 315 19.61 19.47 11.19
C PHE A 315 20.42 18.74 10.10
N GLY A 316 20.38 17.40 10.08
CA GLY A 316 20.87 16.56 9.02
C GLY A 316 19.73 16.04 8.15
N TYR A 317 20.07 15.61 6.94
CA TYR A 317 19.15 14.97 6.02
C TYR A 317 19.76 13.73 5.37
N SER A 318 18.92 12.77 5.00
CA SER A 318 19.34 11.63 4.20
C SER A 318 19.30 12.00 2.71
N ASP A 319 20.44 11.94 2.04
CA ASP A 319 20.57 12.22 0.62
C ASP A 319 20.38 10.94 -0.20
N PHE A 320 19.25 10.82 -0.90
CA PHE A 320 18.93 9.71 -1.79
C PHE A 320 19.20 10.04 -3.27
N THR A 321 20.01 11.07 -3.56
CA THR A 321 20.34 11.43 -4.94
C THR A 321 21.44 10.55 -5.55
N GLY A 322 22.27 9.94 -4.70
CA GLY A 322 23.30 8.98 -5.10
C GLY A 322 22.84 7.51 -5.09
N ALA A 323 23.74 6.61 -5.50
CA ALA A 323 23.49 5.16 -5.53
C ALA A 323 23.33 4.53 -4.13
N THR A 324 23.99 5.11 -3.13
CA THR A 324 23.83 4.74 -1.72
C THR A 324 23.43 5.99 -0.95
N PRO A 325 22.39 5.94 -0.10
CA PRO A 325 22.01 7.10 0.66
C PRO A 325 23.09 7.47 1.67
N THR A 326 23.28 8.76 1.93
CA THR A 326 24.25 9.26 2.92
C THR A 326 23.62 10.32 3.80
N CYS A 327 24.16 10.52 5.00
CA CYS A 327 23.75 11.64 5.85
C CYS A 327 24.59 12.88 5.53
N GLN A 328 23.92 13.99 5.30
CA GLN A 328 24.52 15.30 5.09
C GLN A 328 23.91 16.33 6.04
N CYS A 329 24.67 17.36 6.38
CA CYS A 329 24.13 18.52 7.09
C CYS A 329 23.39 19.42 6.12
N LEU A 330 22.32 20.06 6.59
CA LEU A 330 21.68 21.14 5.83
C LEU A 330 22.70 22.27 5.57
N ASP A 331 22.60 22.93 4.42
CA ASP A 331 23.52 24.02 4.08
C ASP A 331 23.48 25.13 5.16
N GLY A 332 24.65 25.64 5.56
CA GLY A 332 24.78 26.54 6.72
C GLY A 332 24.87 25.83 8.08
N PHE A 333 24.93 24.50 8.07
CA PHE A 333 25.19 23.65 9.24
C PHE A 333 26.42 22.77 8.99
N GLU A 334 27.08 22.38 10.07
CA GLU A 334 28.25 21.50 10.08
C GLU A 334 28.07 20.35 11.07
N PRO A 335 28.80 19.22 10.92
CA PRO A 335 28.72 18.11 11.86
C PRO A 335 29.05 18.56 13.29
N ASP A 336 28.32 18.03 14.28
CA ASP A 336 28.67 18.27 15.68
C ASP A 336 30.02 17.60 15.99
N SER A 337 31.04 18.42 16.27
CA SER A 337 32.41 17.99 16.50
C SER A 337 32.59 17.14 17.77
N MET A 338 31.66 17.24 18.72
CA MET A 338 31.72 16.45 19.96
C MET A 338 31.08 15.08 19.81
N ASN A 339 30.08 14.94 18.93
CA ASN A 339 29.42 13.65 18.69
C ASN A 339 28.61 13.68 17.39
N SER A 340 29.11 13.04 16.33
CA SER A 340 28.41 12.93 15.04
C SER A 340 27.04 12.25 15.13
N SER A 341 26.77 11.46 16.18
CA SER A 341 25.43 10.89 16.42
C SER A 341 24.39 11.90 16.90
N ARG A 342 24.79 13.13 17.26
CA ARG A 342 23.88 14.25 17.56
C ARG A 342 23.37 14.98 16.31
N GLY A 343 23.94 14.70 15.14
CA GLY A 343 23.61 15.35 13.88
C GLY A 343 24.51 16.57 13.63
N CYS A 344 23.88 17.69 13.27
CA CYS A 344 24.54 18.89 12.78
C CYS A 344 24.22 20.10 13.67
N ARG A 345 25.12 21.09 13.67
CA ARG A 345 24.95 22.37 14.36
C ARG A 345 25.06 23.54 13.38
N ARG A 346 24.43 24.66 13.72
CA ARG A 346 24.53 25.89 12.91
C ARG A 346 25.96 26.40 12.92
N VAL A 347 26.45 26.84 11.76
CA VAL A 347 27.75 27.52 11.64
C VAL A 347 27.68 28.92 12.25
N GLU A 348 26.58 29.63 12.02
CA GLU A 348 26.35 30.99 12.50
C GLU A 348 25.05 31.10 13.29
N ALA A 349 25.08 31.91 14.37
CA ALA A 349 23.91 32.18 15.18
C ALA A 349 22.90 33.06 14.42
N LEU A 350 21.61 32.78 14.60
CA LEU A 350 20.55 33.60 14.04
C LEU A 350 20.52 34.98 14.71
N LYS A 351 20.48 36.04 13.90
CA LYS A 351 20.25 37.42 14.38
C LYS A 351 18.79 37.77 14.13
N CYS A 352 18.05 38.10 15.19
CA CYS A 352 16.67 38.55 15.05
C CYS A 352 16.61 40.08 14.92
N GLY A 353 15.72 40.59 14.06
CA GLY A 353 15.53 42.03 13.84
C GLY A 353 16.38 42.64 12.71
N SER A 354 17.35 41.91 12.17
CA SER A 354 18.02 42.23 10.90
C SER A 354 17.24 41.67 9.70
N LYS A 355 17.70 41.97 8.47
CA LYS A 355 17.19 41.31 7.25
C LYS A 355 17.30 39.79 7.42
N ASN A 356 16.20 39.08 7.17
CA ASN A 356 16.19 37.61 7.24
C ASN A 356 16.72 37.04 5.93
N HIS A 357 17.61 36.05 6.03
CA HIS A 357 18.13 35.33 4.88
C HIS A 357 17.58 33.90 4.90
N PHE A 358 16.98 33.51 3.78
CA PHE A 358 16.45 32.16 3.59
C PHE A 358 17.16 31.49 2.43
N LEU A 359 17.73 30.31 2.67
CA LEU A 359 18.30 29.47 1.63
C LEU A 359 17.29 28.42 1.20
N ARG A 360 17.05 28.35 -0.12
CA ARG A 360 16.15 27.36 -0.73
C ARG A 360 16.87 26.05 -0.99
N LEU A 361 16.42 24.99 -0.33
CA LEU A 361 16.78 23.61 -0.60
C LEU A 361 15.65 22.95 -1.40
N SER A 362 15.94 22.51 -2.62
CA SER A 362 14.96 21.84 -3.50
C SER A 362 15.03 20.33 -3.38
N GLY A 363 13.93 19.64 -3.71
CA GLY A 363 13.90 18.18 -3.72
C GLY A 363 13.84 17.56 -2.32
N MET A 364 13.27 18.28 -1.35
CA MET A 364 13.26 17.85 0.05
C MET A 364 11.96 17.12 0.43
N LYS A 365 12.08 15.97 1.12
CA LYS A 365 11.08 15.57 2.11
C LYS A 365 11.27 16.52 3.29
N VAL A 366 10.35 17.47 3.44
CA VAL A 366 10.43 18.50 4.48
C VAL A 366 10.48 17.89 5.87
N PRO A 367 11.15 18.49 6.88
CA PRO A 367 11.31 17.92 8.21
C PRO A 367 10.00 17.59 8.95
N ASP A 368 10.07 16.85 10.05
CA ASP A 368 8.93 16.63 10.94
C ASP A 368 8.74 17.80 11.93
N ARG A 369 7.67 17.79 12.74
CA ARG A 369 7.34 18.77 13.79
C ARG A 369 7.12 20.20 13.28
N PHE A 370 6.44 20.32 12.14
CA PHE A 370 6.02 21.61 11.62
C PHE A 370 4.74 22.12 12.30
N LEU A 371 4.56 23.43 12.25
CA LEU A 371 3.30 24.11 12.46
C LEU A 371 2.65 24.38 11.10
N HIS A 372 1.45 23.84 10.89
CA HIS A 372 0.67 24.09 9.69
C HIS A 372 -0.17 25.38 9.85
N ILE A 373 0.20 26.42 9.10
CA ILE A 373 -0.53 27.70 9.10
C ILE A 373 -1.41 27.76 7.85
N ARG A 374 -2.72 27.80 8.06
CA ARG A 374 -3.71 27.81 6.97
C ARG A 374 -3.87 29.19 6.33
N ASN A 375 -4.30 29.20 5.07
CA ASN A 375 -4.66 30.35 4.27
C ASN A 375 -3.54 31.39 4.25
N ARG A 376 -2.38 30.97 3.75
CA ARG A 376 -1.20 31.82 3.62
C ARG A 376 -0.67 31.71 2.22
N SER A 377 -0.44 32.84 1.54
CA SER A 377 0.37 32.84 0.33
C SER A 377 1.82 32.48 0.63
N PHE A 378 2.62 32.28 -0.41
CA PHE A 378 4.06 32.08 -0.29
C PHE A 378 4.73 33.18 0.56
N ASP A 379 4.49 34.45 0.23
CA ASP A 379 5.09 35.59 0.93
C ASP A 379 4.59 35.71 2.38
N GLN A 380 3.32 35.42 2.60
CA GLN A 380 2.77 35.42 3.95
C GLN A 380 3.38 34.30 4.79
N CYS A 381 3.63 33.11 4.22
CA CYS A 381 4.31 32.02 4.90
C CYS A 381 5.76 32.40 5.29
N ALA A 382 6.48 33.02 4.37
CA ALA A 382 7.82 33.55 4.64
C ALA A 382 7.78 34.64 5.74
N ALA A 383 6.75 35.49 5.75
CA ALA A 383 6.56 36.53 6.76
C ALA A 383 6.24 35.96 8.16
N GLU A 384 5.43 34.89 8.25
CA GLU A 384 5.16 34.21 9.53
C GLU A 384 6.46 33.70 10.17
N CYS A 385 7.34 33.08 9.37
CA CYS A 385 8.66 32.67 9.85
C CYS A 385 9.55 33.87 10.20
N SER A 386 9.60 34.89 9.34
CA SER A 386 10.45 36.07 9.52
C SER A 386 10.16 36.85 10.80
N ARG A 387 8.88 36.95 11.19
CA ARG A 387 8.44 37.67 12.39
C ARG A 387 8.73 36.91 13.68
N ASN A 388 8.88 35.59 13.61
CA ASN A 388 9.17 34.75 14.76
C ASN A 388 10.68 34.53 14.88
N CYS A 389 11.33 35.10 15.91
CA CYS A 389 12.76 34.95 16.13
C CYS A 389 13.21 33.49 16.33
N SER A 390 12.30 32.62 16.77
CA SER A 390 12.58 31.19 16.96
C SER A 390 12.36 30.37 15.69
N CYS A 391 11.86 30.97 14.61
CA CYS A 391 11.68 30.24 13.36
C CYS A 391 13.02 29.85 12.74
N THR A 392 13.13 28.58 12.35
CA THR A 392 14.33 27.98 11.76
C THR A 392 14.17 27.65 10.27
N ALA A 393 12.95 27.38 9.82
CA ALA A 393 12.65 27.12 8.42
C ALA A 393 11.15 27.30 8.11
N TYR A 394 10.82 27.42 6.82
CA TYR A 394 9.46 27.26 6.32
C TYR A 394 9.44 26.46 5.02
N ALA A 395 8.27 25.95 4.65
CA ALA A 395 8.01 25.30 3.37
C ALA A 395 6.62 25.71 2.89
N TYR A 396 6.49 25.82 1.57
CA TYR A 396 5.25 26.24 0.94
C TYR A 396 4.94 25.36 -0.27
N ALA A 397 3.68 24.94 -0.38
CA ALA A 397 3.15 24.30 -1.57
C ALA A 397 1.83 24.95 -1.99
N ASN A 398 1.65 25.15 -3.29
CA ASN A 398 0.38 25.50 -3.90
C ASN A 398 -0.31 24.23 -4.40
N LEU A 399 -1.52 23.99 -3.92
CA LEU A 399 -2.32 22.78 -4.14
C LEU A 399 -3.54 23.06 -5.02
N SER A 400 -3.61 24.21 -5.67
CA SER A 400 -4.74 24.63 -6.51
C SER A 400 -5.04 23.66 -7.67
N SER A 401 -4.06 22.87 -8.13
CA SER A 401 -4.23 21.82 -9.13
C SER A 401 -4.78 20.49 -8.59
N ALA A 402 -4.87 20.33 -7.26
CA ALA A 402 -5.18 19.06 -6.60
C ALA A 402 -6.69 18.84 -6.35
N GLY A 403 -7.57 19.65 -6.96
CA GLY A 403 -9.03 19.46 -6.92
C GLY A 403 -9.68 19.66 -5.55
N THR A 404 -9.02 20.36 -4.61
CA THR A 404 -9.55 20.59 -3.26
C THR A 404 -10.52 21.78 -3.20
N LEU A 405 -11.61 21.62 -2.44
CA LEU A 405 -12.63 22.66 -2.18
C LEU A 405 -12.30 23.54 -0.95
N GLY A 406 -11.07 23.47 -0.42
CA GLY A 406 -10.63 24.14 0.81
C GLY A 406 -9.41 25.04 0.63
N ASP A 407 -8.61 25.21 1.70
CA ASP A 407 -7.33 25.92 1.64
C ASP A 407 -6.40 25.27 0.58
N GLN A 408 -6.12 26.02 -0.48
CA GLN A 408 -5.29 25.57 -1.61
C GLN A 408 -3.80 25.79 -1.34
N THR A 409 -3.44 26.21 -0.14
CA THR A 409 -2.06 26.47 0.25
C THR A 409 -1.65 25.55 1.38
N ARG A 410 -0.36 25.20 1.42
CA ARG A 410 0.23 24.53 2.58
C ARG A 410 1.45 25.32 3.02
N CYS A 411 1.30 26.10 4.09
CA CYS A 411 2.39 26.78 4.75
C CYS A 411 2.80 26.01 6.00
N LEU A 412 4.04 25.51 6.01
CA LEU A 412 4.64 24.78 7.12
C LEU A 412 5.77 25.62 7.71
N VAL A 413 5.77 25.81 9.02
CA VAL A 413 6.78 26.62 9.72
C VAL A 413 7.39 25.81 10.87
N TRP A 414 8.71 25.90 11.04
CA TRP A 414 9.43 25.23 12.12
C TRP A 414 9.99 26.25 13.11
N THR A 415 9.74 26.02 14.39
CA THR A 415 10.28 26.82 15.51
C THR A 415 11.15 25.94 16.39
N GLY A 416 12.34 25.59 15.90
CA GLY A 416 13.27 24.74 16.63
C GLY A 416 14.06 23.79 15.73
N GLU A 417 14.32 22.61 16.26
CA GLU A 417 15.16 21.62 15.60
C GLU A 417 14.47 21.00 14.38
N LEU A 418 15.24 20.78 13.32
CA LEU A 418 14.77 20.10 12.10
C LEU A 418 15.21 18.64 12.18
N VAL A 419 14.31 17.70 11.95
CA VAL A 419 14.60 16.26 12.02
C VAL A 419 13.85 15.50 10.92
N ASP A 420 14.38 14.35 10.52
CA ASP A 420 13.76 13.44 9.55
C ASP A 420 13.52 14.07 8.16
N ALA A 421 14.47 14.88 7.70
CA ALA A 421 14.47 15.44 6.35
C ALA A 421 15.22 14.52 5.38
N TRP A 422 14.77 14.42 4.13
CA TRP A 422 15.49 13.71 3.06
C TRP A 422 15.60 14.56 1.80
N LYS A 423 16.53 14.22 0.91
CA LYS A 423 16.66 14.81 -0.42
C LYS A 423 16.49 13.74 -1.49
N THR A 424 15.74 14.05 -2.54
CA THR A 424 15.45 13.16 -3.68
C THR A 424 15.30 13.95 -4.97
N ASN A 425 15.60 13.31 -6.10
CA ASN A 425 15.50 13.93 -7.43
C ASN A 425 14.07 13.95 -8.00
N ASN A 426 13.15 13.16 -7.45
CA ASN A 426 11.89 12.85 -8.16
C ASN A 426 10.64 13.53 -7.57
N TYR A 427 10.53 13.62 -6.23
CA TYR A 427 9.24 13.93 -5.57
C TYR A 427 9.39 14.84 -4.34
N GLY A 428 10.44 15.66 -4.28
CA GLY A 428 10.70 16.53 -3.13
C GLY A 428 10.20 17.97 -3.34
N GLU A 429 9.95 18.66 -2.24
CA GLU A 429 9.45 20.04 -2.20
C GLU A 429 10.58 21.03 -1.88
N ASN A 430 10.27 22.33 -1.87
CA ASN A 430 11.21 23.36 -1.44
C ASN A 430 11.14 23.55 0.07
N LEU A 431 12.28 23.44 0.75
CA LEU A 431 12.48 23.84 2.13
C LEU A 431 13.31 25.12 2.17
N TYR A 432 12.86 26.14 2.89
CA TYR A 432 13.54 27.42 3.03
C TYR A 432 14.10 27.51 4.44
N ILE A 433 15.42 27.35 4.59
CA ILE A 433 16.08 27.38 5.89
C ILE A 433 16.57 28.78 6.21
N ARG A 434 16.37 29.23 7.46
CA ARG A 434 16.82 30.54 7.91
C ARG A 434 18.31 30.48 8.26
N LEU A 435 19.09 31.43 7.74
CA LEU A 435 20.53 31.58 7.97
C LEU A 435 20.88 32.80 8.84
N GLY A 436 22.08 32.77 9.44
CA GLY A 436 22.59 33.81 10.34
C GLY A 436 23.04 35.07 9.60
N ASP A 437 23.84 34.89 8.53
CA ASP A 437 24.22 35.94 7.59
C ASP A 437 23.91 35.53 6.12
N SER A 438 24.05 36.47 5.19
CA SER A 438 23.84 36.22 3.76
C SER A 438 24.88 35.23 3.23
N PRO A 439 24.50 34.16 2.52
CA PRO A 439 25.47 33.27 1.89
C PRO A 439 26.27 34.07 0.84
N ALA A 440 27.60 34.09 0.97
CA ALA A 440 28.46 34.80 0.03
C ALA A 440 28.37 34.14 -1.35
N GLY A 441 27.80 34.84 -2.34
CA GLY A 441 27.85 34.44 -3.76
C GLY A 441 26.70 33.58 -4.28
N MET A 442 25.54 33.52 -3.60
CA MET A 442 24.33 32.90 -4.15
C MET A 442 23.17 33.90 -4.14
N ASP A 443 22.44 33.98 -5.26
CA ASP A 443 21.39 34.98 -5.51
C ASP A 443 20.42 35.11 -4.33
N ASP A 444 20.44 36.30 -3.70
CA ASP A 444 19.58 36.71 -2.60
C ASP A 444 18.14 36.72 -3.15
N ILE A 445 17.27 35.80 -2.73
CA ILE A 445 15.83 36.00 -2.88
C ILE A 445 15.44 37.04 -1.84
N THR A 446 15.67 38.29 -2.19
CA THR A 446 15.08 39.42 -1.49
C THR A 446 13.58 39.39 -1.69
N VAL A 447 12.81 39.47 -0.61
CA VAL A 447 11.33 39.62 -0.61
C VAL A 447 10.90 41.02 -1.11
N TRP A 448 11.66 41.59 -2.04
CA TRP A 448 11.42 42.86 -2.71
C TRP A 448 11.99 42.71 -4.12
N ASP A 449 11.23 42.04 -5.00
CA ASP A 449 11.11 42.34 -6.44
C ASP A 449 10.30 41.24 -7.14
N GLN A 450 8.96 41.36 -7.04
CA GLN A 450 8.00 41.24 -8.15
C GLN A 450 6.62 41.71 -7.72
#